data_AF-A0A959KXK6-F1
#
_entry.id   AF-A0A959KXK6-F1
#
_cell.length_a   1.000
_cell.length_b   1.000
_cell.length_c   1.000
_cell.angle_alpha   90.00
_cell.angle_beta   90.00
_cell.angle_gamma   90.00
#
_symmetry.space_group_name_H-M   'P 1'
#
loop_
_entity.id
_entity.type
_entity.pdbx_description
1 polymer ?
#
loop_
_entity_poly.entity_id
_entity_poly.type
_entity_poly.pdbx_seq_one_letter_code
_entity_poly.pdbx_strand_id
1 'polypeptide(L)'
;MKDHSQEIKATDPDDDQPSPTFYHGTKADLKTGELIEPGFRSNFGKRKKAAFVYLTATLDAATWGAELALGEGRGRIYIVEPTGPYEDDPNLTDKKFPGNPTKSYRTRSPLRVTGEVADWQGHPPEQLQAMKDR
;
A
#
# COMPACT_ATOMS: atom_id res chain seq x y z
N MET A 1 -1.02 34.32 13.50
CA MET A 1 -0.47 32.97 13.76
C MET A 1 -1.09 32.06 12.73
N LYS A 2 -0.28 31.31 11.97
CA LYS A 2 -0.72 30.67 10.71
C LYS A 2 -1.44 29.36 11.00
N ASP A 3 -2.75 29.33 10.80
CA ASP A 3 -3.54 28.11 10.66
C ASP A 3 -3.04 27.32 9.44
N HIS A 4 -2.45 26.15 9.67
CA HIS A 4 -2.19 25.16 8.63
C HIS A 4 -3.42 24.27 8.51
N SER A 5 -4.41 24.74 7.76
CA SER A 5 -5.46 23.88 7.22
C SER A 5 -4.81 22.97 6.18
N GLN A 6 -4.75 21.67 6.47
CA GLN A 6 -4.36 20.68 5.48
C GLN A 6 -5.41 20.66 4.36
N GLU A 7 -4.94 20.88 3.14
CA GLU A 7 -5.74 20.92 1.92
C GLU A 7 -6.33 19.54 1.66
N ILE A 8 -7.65 19.42 1.76
CA ILE A 8 -8.39 18.25 1.30
C ILE A 8 -8.25 18.27 -0.22
N LYS A 9 -7.54 17.30 -0.81
CA LYS A 9 -7.56 17.15 -2.27
C LYS A 9 -8.94 16.63 -2.69
N ALA A 10 -9.87 17.55 -2.88
CA ALA A 10 -11.09 17.32 -3.64
C ALA A 10 -10.67 16.92 -5.06
N THR A 11 -11.24 15.83 -5.57
CA THR A 11 -11.14 15.47 -6.97
C THR A 11 -11.87 16.55 -7.78
N ASP A 12 -11.13 17.33 -8.55
CA ASP A 12 -11.69 18.30 -9.50
C ASP A 12 -12.59 17.56 -10.50
N PRO A 13 -13.81 18.07 -10.79
CA PRO A 13 -14.80 17.37 -11.62
C PRO A 13 -14.52 17.40 -13.14
N ASP A 14 -13.35 17.88 -13.57
CA ASP A 14 -12.97 18.09 -14.99
C ASP A 14 -11.68 17.37 -15.40
N ASP A 15 -11.16 16.44 -14.58
CA ASP A 15 -9.98 15.64 -14.92
C ASP A 15 -10.41 14.30 -15.55
N ASP A 16 -10.46 14.24 -16.88
CA ASP A 16 -10.69 13.01 -17.69
C ASP A 16 -9.49 12.02 -17.57
N GLN A 17 -8.59 12.22 -16.61
CA GLN A 17 -7.56 11.25 -16.30
C GLN A 17 -8.15 10.06 -15.54
N PRO A 18 -7.92 8.82 -16.00
CA PRO A 18 -8.35 7.65 -15.26
C PRO A 18 -7.74 7.70 -13.86
N SER A 19 -8.58 7.46 -12.85
CA SER A 19 -8.13 7.37 -11.46
C SER A 19 -6.95 6.39 -11.36
N PRO A 20 -5.90 6.72 -10.60
CA PRO A 20 -4.74 5.85 -10.50
C PRO A 20 -5.13 4.46 -9.97
N THR A 21 -4.61 3.42 -10.61
CA THR A 21 -4.73 2.05 -10.09
C THR A 21 -3.89 1.92 -8.83
N PHE A 22 -4.50 1.43 -7.75
CA PHE A 22 -3.80 1.14 -6.50
C PHE A 22 -3.56 -0.34 -6.31
N TYR A 23 -2.47 -0.64 -5.62
CA TYR A 23 -2.00 -1.99 -5.34
C TYR A 23 -1.77 -2.19 -3.84
N HIS A 24 -2.00 -3.42 -3.39
CA HIS A 24 -1.67 -3.88 -2.04
C HIS A 24 -0.90 -5.21 -2.11
N GLY A 25 0.36 -5.18 -1.69
CA GLY A 25 1.19 -6.38 -1.55
C GLY A 25 1.01 -7.05 -0.20
N THR A 26 0.73 -8.35 -0.18
CA THR A 26 0.52 -9.13 1.04
C THR A 26 0.79 -10.62 0.82
N LYS A 27 0.76 -11.43 1.88
CA LYS A 27 0.69 -12.90 1.81
C LYS A 27 -0.71 -13.46 2.10
N ALA A 28 -1.66 -12.59 2.44
CA ALA A 28 -3.04 -13.00 2.64
C ALA A 28 -3.63 -13.57 1.34
N ASP A 29 -4.40 -14.66 1.46
CA ASP A 29 -5.12 -15.27 0.35
C ASP A 29 -6.55 -14.70 0.29
N LEU A 30 -6.70 -13.61 -0.46
CA LEU A 30 -7.94 -12.86 -0.62
C LEU A 30 -8.54 -13.05 -2.02
N LYS A 31 -9.85 -12.87 -2.11
CA LYS A 31 -10.65 -12.90 -3.35
C LYS A 31 -11.17 -11.50 -3.68
N THR A 32 -11.49 -11.29 -4.95
CA THR A 32 -12.21 -10.09 -5.40
C THR A 32 -13.51 -9.91 -4.61
N GLY A 33 -13.77 -8.68 -4.18
CA GLY A 33 -14.90 -8.29 -3.35
C GLY A 33 -14.61 -8.28 -1.85
N GLU A 34 -13.54 -8.94 -1.39
CA GLU A 34 -13.15 -8.92 0.03
C GLU A 34 -12.54 -7.57 0.44
N LEU A 35 -12.59 -7.30 1.75
CA LEU A 35 -12.05 -6.08 2.35
C LEU A 35 -10.76 -6.38 3.12
N ILE A 36 -9.75 -5.55 2.90
CA ILE A 36 -8.51 -5.52 3.66
C ILE A 36 -8.68 -4.47 4.75
N GLU A 37 -9.02 -4.92 5.96
CA GLU A 37 -9.26 -4.02 7.08
C GLU A 37 -7.96 -3.68 7.84
N PRO A 38 -7.81 -2.43 8.30
CA PRO A 38 -6.84 -2.12 9.34
C PRO A 38 -7.15 -2.94 10.60
N GLY A 39 -6.11 -3.45 11.25
CA GLY A 39 -6.24 -4.21 12.49
C GLY A 39 -6.05 -5.71 12.34
N PHE A 40 -6.02 -6.25 11.11
CA PHE A 40 -5.42 -7.56 10.86
C PHE A 40 -3.91 -7.51 11.11
N ARG A 41 -3.33 -8.67 11.47
CA ARG A 41 -1.92 -8.81 11.90
C ARG A 41 -1.00 -8.06 10.93
N SER A 42 -0.45 -6.92 11.38
CA SER A 42 0.40 -6.06 10.56
C SER A 42 1.55 -6.84 9.93
N ASN A 43 1.88 -6.51 8.68
CA ASN A 43 3.09 -6.96 7.97
C ASN A 43 4.40 -6.53 8.67
N PHE A 44 4.36 -5.73 9.74
CA PHE A 44 5.53 -5.37 10.56
C PHE A 44 5.29 -5.67 12.04
N GLY A 45 5.77 -6.84 12.51
CA GLY A 45 6.18 -7.15 13.88
C GLY A 45 5.29 -6.75 15.09
N LYS A 46 4.90 -7.76 15.88
CA LYS A 46 4.38 -7.71 17.28
C LYS A 46 3.03 -7.01 17.54
N ARG A 47 2.00 -7.86 17.80
CA ARG A 47 0.88 -7.75 18.77
C ARG A 47 0.05 -6.44 18.88
N LYS A 48 0.24 -5.41 18.08
CA LYS A 48 -0.65 -4.23 18.02
C LYS A 48 -1.54 -4.32 16.79
N LYS A 49 -2.84 -4.07 16.95
CA LYS A 49 -3.76 -3.87 15.82
C LYS A 49 -3.19 -2.76 14.94
N ALA A 50 -2.96 -3.04 13.65
CA ALA A 50 -2.50 -2.02 12.72
C ALA A 50 -3.56 -0.92 12.62
N ALA A 51 -3.21 0.33 12.92
CA ALA A 51 -4.14 1.44 12.79
C ALA A 51 -4.41 1.82 11.32
N PHE A 52 -3.59 1.32 10.41
CA PHE A 52 -3.64 1.64 8.98
C PHE A 52 -3.42 0.38 8.14
N VAL A 53 -3.97 0.42 6.94
CA VAL A 53 -3.64 -0.45 5.81
C VAL A 53 -2.94 0.41 4.74
N TYR A 54 -1.99 -0.20 4.03
CA TYR A 54 -1.11 0.50 3.08
C TYR A 54 -1.50 0.18 1.65
N LEU A 55 -1.36 1.14 0.75
CA LEU A 55 -1.61 1.01 -0.68
C LEU A 55 -0.60 1.84 -1.46
N THR A 56 -0.38 1.51 -2.73
CA THR A 56 0.58 2.24 -3.58
C THR A 56 0.08 2.32 -5.01
N ALA A 57 0.45 3.40 -5.71
CA ALA A 57 0.20 3.54 -7.15
C ALA A 57 1.37 3.05 -8.03
N THR A 58 2.32 2.30 -7.46
CA THR A 58 3.44 1.69 -8.20
C THR A 58 3.52 0.20 -7.92
N LEU A 59 3.75 -0.60 -8.98
CA LEU A 59 3.87 -2.05 -8.85
C LEU A 59 5.12 -2.44 -8.04
N ASP A 60 6.24 -1.73 -8.21
CA ASP A 60 7.50 -1.97 -7.49
C ASP A 60 7.33 -1.91 -5.96
N ALA A 61 6.66 -0.88 -5.44
CA ALA A 61 6.38 -0.78 -4.01
C ALA A 61 5.40 -1.88 -3.54
N ALA A 62 4.48 -2.32 -4.40
CA ALA A 62 3.57 -3.42 -4.08
C ALA A 62 4.30 -4.77 -4.04
N THR A 63 5.27 -4.97 -4.94
CA THR A 63 6.19 -6.11 -4.93
C THR A 63 6.93 -6.20 -3.61
N TRP A 64 7.51 -5.09 -3.13
CA TRP A 64 8.11 -5.05 -1.79
C TRP A 64 7.12 -5.42 -0.69
N GLY A 65 5.90 -4.88 -0.75
CA GLY A 65 4.84 -5.22 0.19
C GLY A 65 4.54 -6.72 0.22
N ALA A 66 4.47 -7.38 -0.94
CA ALA A 66 4.19 -8.81 -1.06
C ALA A 66 5.36 -9.68 -0.56
N GLU A 67 6.60 -9.30 -0.88
CA GLU A 67 7.80 -10.07 -0.54
C GLU A 67 8.21 -9.94 0.93
N LEU A 68 8.02 -8.76 1.52
CA LEU A 68 8.35 -8.45 2.91
C LEU A 68 7.19 -8.70 3.87
N ALA A 69 5.98 -8.96 3.37
CA ALA A 69 4.84 -9.29 4.20
C ALA A 69 5.12 -10.46 5.15
N LEU A 70 4.67 -10.28 6.40
CA LEU A 70 4.69 -11.34 7.40
C LEU A 70 3.51 -12.28 7.17
N GLY A 71 3.75 -13.56 7.45
CA GLY A 71 2.76 -14.62 7.23
C GLY A 71 3.34 -15.77 6.42
N GLU A 72 2.56 -16.83 6.38
CA GLU A 72 2.83 -18.02 5.58
C GLU A 72 2.21 -17.86 4.18
N GLY A 73 2.70 -18.64 3.22
CA GLY A 73 2.21 -18.57 1.84
C GLY A 73 3.03 -17.65 0.92
N ARG A 74 2.65 -17.64 -0.35
CA ARG A 74 3.30 -16.83 -1.40
C ARG A 74 2.88 -15.36 -1.28
N GLY A 75 3.78 -14.46 -1.67
CA GLY A 75 3.42 -13.06 -1.88
C GLY A 75 2.36 -12.95 -2.99
N ARG A 76 1.46 -11.99 -2.84
CA ARG A 76 0.39 -11.66 -3.78
C ARG A 76 0.26 -10.14 -3.86
N ILE A 77 -0.11 -9.65 -5.03
CA ILE A 77 -0.38 -8.23 -5.27
C ILE A 77 -1.83 -8.08 -5.71
N TYR A 78 -2.62 -7.40 -4.91
CA TYR A 78 -4.01 -7.12 -5.20
C TYR A 78 -4.18 -5.73 -5.81
N ILE A 79 -5.06 -5.62 -6.80
CA ILE A 79 -5.61 -4.33 -7.25
C ILE A 79 -6.70 -3.97 -6.26
N VAL A 80 -6.66 -2.75 -5.75
CA VAL A 80 -7.51 -2.31 -4.65
C VAL A 80 -8.12 -0.95 -4.88
N GLU A 81 -9.29 -0.75 -4.27
CA GLU A 81 -9.95 0.55 -4.18
C GLU A 81 -10.03 0.98 -2.72
N PRO A 82 -9.55 2.19 -2.35
CA PRO A 82 -9.75 2.71 -1.01
C PRO A 82 -11.24 3.02 -0.79
N THR A 83 -11.79 2.55 0.33
CA THR A 83 -13.20 2.83 0.70
C THR A 83 -13.37 4.16 1.45
N GLY A 84 -12.29 4.92 1.62
CA GLY A 84 -12.27 6.22 2.28
C GLY A 84 -10.96 6.96 2.03
N PRO A 85 -10.72 8.09 2.73
CA PRO A 85 -9.56 8.92 2.49
C PRO A 85 -8.25 8.18 2.80
N TYR A 86 -7.20 8.51 2.06
CA TYR A 86 -5.84 8.04 2.28
C TYR A 86 -4.88 9.23 2.34
N GLU A 87 -3.73 9.03 2.97
CA GLU A 87 -2.67 10.02 3.12
C GLU A 87 -1.32 9.41 2.70
N ASP A 88 -0.35 10.26 2.37
CA ASP A 88 1.02 9.83 2.08
C ASP A 88 1.59 8.97 3.22
N ASP A 89 2.29 7.89 2.87
CA ASP A 89 2.93 7.04 3.88
C ASP A 89 4.14 7.79 4.47
N PRO A 90 4.10 8.16 5.76
CA PRO A 90 5.19 8.90 6.38
C PRO A 90 6.44 8.04 6.63
N ASN A 91 6.42 6.74 6.30
CA ASN A 91 7.61 5.88 6.33
C ASN A 91 8.40 5.92 5.02
N LEU A 92 7.79 6.39 3.93
CA LEU A 92 8.38 6.38 2.58
C LEU A 92 8.46 7.79 1.97
N THR A 93 7.57 8.68 2.41
CA THR A 93 7.52 10.08 1.99
C THR A 93 8.55 10.92 2.75
N ASP A 94 9.29 11.76 2.03
CA ASP A 94 10.30 12.68 2.58
C ASP A 94 11.37 12.00 3.46
N LYS A 95 11.73 10.75 3.14
CA LYS A 95 12.79 10.01 3.84
C LYS A 95 14.13 10.11 3.15
N LYS A 96 14.26 9.41 2.03
CA LYS A 96 15.49 9.35 1.24
C LYS A 96 15.48 10.38 0.11
N PHE A 97 14.30 10.67 -0.42
CA PHE A 97 14.06 11.60 -1.50
C PHE A 97 12.89 12.52 -1.11
N PRO A 98 12.86 13.77 -1.61
CA PRO A 98 11.77 14.68 -1.35
C PRO A 98 10.46 14.19 -1.98
N GLY A 99 9.35 14.40 -1.30
CA GLY A 99 8.00 13.99 -1.68
C GLY A 99 7.78 12.47 -1.59
N ASN A 100 6.79 12.00 -2.36
CA ASN A 100 6.36 10.59 -2.39
C ASN A 100 6.62 9.93 -3.75
N PRO A 101 7.89 9.69 -4.13
CA PRO A 101 8.24 9.15 -5.45
C PRO A 101 7.72 7.72 -5.67
N THR A 102 7.58 6.93 -4.59
CA THR A 102 7.03 5.58 -4.64
C THR A 102 5.50 5.57 -4.73
N LYS A 103 4.85 6.74 -4.61
CA LYS A 103 3.39 6.92 -4.57
C LYS A 103 2.75 5.97 -3.57
N SER A 104 3.32 5.91 -2.37
CA SER A 104 2.90 5.01 -1.29
C SER A 104 2.08 5.76 -0.26
N TYR A 105 0.97 5.16 0.14
CA TYR A 105 -0.06 5.78 0.96
C TYR A 105 -0.49 4.84 2.07
N ARG A 106 -1.23 5.38 3.03
CA ARG A 106 -1.92 4.62 4.07
C ARG A 106 -3.33 5.14 4.30
N THR A 107 -4.23 4.28 4.74
CA THR A 107 -5.61 4.65 5.08
C THR A 107 -6.07 3.91 6.34
N ARG A 108 -7.01 4.53 7.06
CA ARG A 108 -7.74 3.92 8.18
C ARG A 108 -9.03 3.24 7.74
N SER A 109 -9.49 3.49 6.53
CA SER A 109 -10.63 2.79 5.95
C SER A 109 -10.16 1.47 5.32
N PRO A 110 -11.03 0.46 5.19
CA PRO A 110 -10.69 -0.77 4.47
C PRO A 110 -10.34 -0.51 3.00
N LEU A 111 -9.58 -1.42 2.41
CA LEU A 111 -9.38 -1.48 0.96
C LEU A 111 -10.23 -2.59 0.37
N ARG A 112 -10.96 -2.33 -0.71
CA ARG A 112 -11.69 -3.37 -1.44
C ARG A 112 -10.79 -4.01 -2.49
N VAL A 113 -10.70 -5.33 -2.51
CA VAL A 113 -10.01 -6.07 -3.57
C VAL A 113 -10.87 -6.07 -4.83
N THR A 114 -10.35 -5.52 -5.92
CA THR A 114 -11.01 -5.51 -7.24
C THR A 114 -10.38 -6.48 -8.23
N GLY A 115 -9.16 -6.93 -7.97
CA GLY A 115 -8.48 -7.96 -8.75
C GLY A 115 -7.15 -8.40 -8.13
N GLU A 116 -6.47 -9.34 -8.79
CA GLU A 116 -5.11 -9.80 -8.43
C GLU A 116 -4.21 -9.63 -9.67
N VAL A 117 -3.00 -9.13 -9.46
CA VAL A 117 -1.97 -9.10 -10.50
C VAL A 117 -1.35 -10.49 -10.58
N ALA A 118 -1.64 -11.23 -11.65
CA ALA A 118 -1.13 -12.59 -11.84
C ALA A 118 0.36 -12.62 -12.19
N ASP A 119 0.78 -11.75 -13.12
CA ASP A 119 2.12 -11.74 -13.71
C ASP A 119 2.93 -10.57 -13.19
N TRP A 120 3.50 -10.72 -11.99
CA TRP A 120 4.48 -9.78 -11.44
C TRP A 120 5.83 -10.47 -11.22
N GLN A 121 6.90 -9.73 -11.49
CA GLN A 121 8.26 -10.19 -11.29
C GLN A 121 8.74 -9.73 -9.90
N GLY A 122 9.12 -10.68 -9.07
CA GLY A 122 9.77 -10.41 -7.79
C GLY A 122 11.18 -9.85 -7.98
N HIS A 123 11.72 -9.25 -6.91
CA HIS A 123 13.08 -8.74 -6.90
C HIS A 123 14.10 -9.89 -6.96
N PRO A 124 15.33 -9.64 -7.44
CA PRO A 124 16.42 -10.59 -7.35
C PRO A 124 16.58 -11.12 -5.91
N PRO A 125 16.81 -12.43 -5.71
CA PRO A 125 16.90 -13.02 -4.38
C PRO A 125 17.92 -12.33 -3.47
N GLU A 126 19.05 -11.90 -4.02
CA GLU A 126 20.09 -11.16 -3.29
C GLU A 126 19.60 -9.79 -2.79
N GLN A 127 18.78 -9.09 -3.59
CA GLN A 127 18.22 -7.79 -3.23
C GLN A 127 17.16 -7.95 -2.15
N LEU A 128 16.32 -8.98 -2.26
CA LEU A 128 15.33 -9.30 -1.25
C LEU A 128 15.99 -9.70 0.08
N GLN A 129 17.06 -10.51 0.02
CA GLN A 129 17.79 -10.93 1.20
C GLN A 129 18.45 -9.74 1.92
N ALA A 130 19.10 -8.85 1.17
CA ALA A 130 19.70 -7.64 1.73
C ALA A 130 18.68 -6.72 2.44
N MET A 131 17.43 -6.69 1.98
CA MET A 131 16.35 -5.95 2.65
C MET A 131 15.85 -6.66 3.91
N LYS A 132 15.83 -7.99 3.95
CA LYS A 132 15.39 -8.79 5.12
C LYS A 132 16.40 -8.79 6.26
N ASP A 133 17.69 -8.67 5.95
CA ASP A 133 18.78 -8.67 6.94
C ASP A 133 18.98 -7.32 7.63
N ARG A 134 18.19 -6.30 7.25
CA ARG A 134 18.28 -4.93 7.75
C ARG A 134 17.32 -4.67 8.92
#